data_AF-N6XB42-F1
#
_entry.id   AF-N6XB42-F1
#
_cell.length_a   1.000
_cell.length_b   1.000
_cell.length_c   1.000
_cell.angle_alpha   90.00
_cell.angle_beta   90.00
_cell.angle_gamma   90.00
#
_symmetry.space_group_name_H-M   'P 1'
#
loop_
_entity.id
_entity.type
_entity.pdbx_description
1 polymer ?
#
loop_
_entity_poly.entity_id
_entity_poly.type
_entity_poly.pdbx_seq_one_letter_code
_entity_poly.pdbx_strand_id
1 'polypeptide(L)' 'ARALLRVPPLAMLAGGLGVAACAGLVGLFHGGPFLAGHWIFPAGLALGTPLLFDLGVFLTVLGAVLHVLLGVLERED' A
#
# COMPACT_ATOMS: atom_id res chain seq x y z
N ALA A 1 -19.15 -13.96 4.61
CA ALA A 1 -18.01 -13.16 5.11
C ALA A 1 -17.69 -11.91 4.26
N ARG A 2 -17.63 -12.00 2.93
CA ARG A 2 -17.21 -10.91 2.02
C ARG A 2 -18.03 -9.61 2.10
N ALA A 3 -19.31 -9.70 2.45
CA ALA A 3 -20.21 -8.55 2.59
C ALA A 3 -19.91 -7.63 3.81
N LEU A 4 -19.07 -8.08 4.76
CA LEU A 4 -18.69 -7.28 5.92
C LEU A 4 -17.52 -6.31 5.63
N LEU A 5 -16.74 -6.56 4.57
CA LEU A 5 -15.65 -5.67 4.16
C LEU A 5 -16.18 -4.56 3.25
N ARG A 6 -15.99 -3.31 3.67
CA ARG A 6 -16.38 -2.11 2.90
C ARG A 6 -15.60 -1.95 1.59
N VAL A 7 -14.36 -2.46 1.55
CA VAL A 7 -13.48 -2.39 0.39
C VAL A 7 -13.17 -3.82 -0.09
N PRO A 8 -13.38 -4.14 -1.37
CA PRO A 8 -12.99 -5.44 -1.91
C PRO A 8 -11.48 -5.69 -1.73
N PRO A 9 -11.05 -6.88 -1.28
CA PRO A 9 -9.63 -7.17 -1.06
C PRO A 9 -8.74 -6.91 -2.28
N LEU A 10 -9.25 -7.22 -3.47
CA LEU A 10 -8.55 -6.97 -4.73
C LEU A 10 -8.36 -5.47 -5.00
N ALA A 11 -9.35 -4.64 -4.67
CA ALA A 11 -9.24 -3.19 -4.81
C ALA A 11 -8.24 -2.61 -3.79
N MET A 12 -8.20 -3.17 -2.59
CA MET A 12 -7.23 -2.80 -1.56
C MET A 12 -5.80 -3.15 -1.99
N LEU A 13 -5.61 -4.32 -2.62
CA LEU A 13 -4.36 -4.74 -3.22
C LEU A 13 -3.90 -3.78 -4.31
N ALA A 14 -4.75 -3.54 -5.31
CA ALA A 14 -4.43 -2.67 -6.44
C ALA A 14 -4.17 -1.22 -6.01
N GLY A 15 -4.97 -0.73 -5.06
CA GLY A 15 -4.79 0.60 -4.47
C GLY A 15 -3.48 0.72 -3.71
N GLY A 16 -3.14 -0.26 -2.88
CA GLY A 16 -1.85 -0.31 -2.18
C GLY A 16 -0.66 -0.28 -3.12
N LEU A 17 -0.71 -1.07 -4.20
CA LEU A 17 0.35 -1.11 -5.20
C LEU A 17 0.49 0.24 -5.91
N GLY A 18 -0.64 0.88 -6.24
CA GLY A 18 -0.65 2.23 -6.80
C GLY A 18 -0.02 3.26 -5.87
N VAL A 19 -0.34 3.22 -4.57
CA VAL A 19 0.25 4.11 -3.55
C VAL A 19 1.77 3.90 -3.45
N ALA A 20 2.23 2.65 -3.40
CA ALA A 20 3.65 2.33 -3.35
C ALA A 20 4.40 2.83 -4.60
N ALA A 21 3.81 2.65 -5.79
CA ALA A 21 4.37 3.15 -7.03
C ALA A 21 4.45 4.69 -7.04
N CYS A 22 3.37 5.37 -6.64
CA CYS A 22 3.34 6.83 -6.52
C CYS A 22 4.40 7.36 -5.55
N ALA A 23 4.63 6.68 -4.41
CA ALA A 23 5.68 7.04 -3.47
C ALA A 23 7.08 7.00 -4.12
N GLY A 24 7.35 5.99 -4.95
CA GLY A 24 8.60 5.89 -5.71
C GLY A 24 8.75 6.94 -6.81
N LEU A 25 7.65 7.35 -7.46
CA LEU A 25 7.64 8.40 -8.48
C LEU A 25 8.04 9.77 -7.91
N VAL A 26 7.76 10.05 -6.62
CA VAL A 26 8.18 11.31 -5.97
C VAL A 26 9.70 11.50 -6.07
N GLY A 27 10.48 10.42 -5.97
CA GLY A 27 11.94 10.46 -6.13
C GLY A 27 12.38 10.95 -7.52
N LEU A 28 11.71 10.45 -8.57
CA LEU A 28 11.96 10.88 -9.95
C LEU A 28 11.61 12.36 -10.16
N PHE A 29 10.50 12.82 -9.58
CA PHE A 29 10.09 14.23 -9.68
C PHE A 29 11.07 15.20 -9.00
N HIS A 30 11.85 14.74 -8.03
CA HIS A 30 12.92 15.52 -7.41
C HIS A 30 14.28 15.36 -8.11
N GLY A 31 14.32 14.75 -9.31
CA GLY A 31 15.54 14.53 -10.08
C GLY A 31 16.44 13.41 -9.53
N GLY A 32 15.95 12.65 -8.55
CA GLY A 32 16.63 11.49 -7.98
C GLY A 32 16.25 10.17 -8.66
N PRO A 33 16.84 9.05 -8.22
CA PRO A 33 16.42 7.72 -8.67
C PRO A 33 15.00 7.38 -8.20
N PHE A 34 14.35 6.43 -8.89
CA PHE A 34 13.09 5.84 -8.42
C PHE A 34 13.27 5.26 -7.01
N LEU A 35 12.26 5.43 -6.15
CA LEU A 35 12.31 5.07 -4.71
C LEU A 35 13.37 5.80 -3.89
N ALA A 36 13.86 6.96 -4.35
CA ALA A 36 14.62 7.86 -3.48
C ALA A 36 13.79 8.26 -2.25
N GLY A 37 14.37 8.07 -1.06
CA GLY A 37 13.73 8.41 0.21
C GLY A 37 13.83 9.90 0.49
N HIS A 38 12.68 10.58 0.55
CA HIS A 38 12.58 11.99 0.93
C HIS A 38 11.97 12.12 2.31
N TRP A 39 12.63 12.87 3.19
CA TRP A 39 12.22 13.08 4.58
C TRP A 39 11.99 14.57 4.85
N ILE A 40 10.93 14.85 5.58
CA ILE A 40 10.60 16.14 6.18
C ILE A 40 10.41 15.94 7.68
N PHE A 41 10.70 16.98 8.47
CA PHE A 41 10.66 16.90 9.94
C PHE A 41 9.71 17.92 10.56
N PRO A 42 8.40 17.91 10.23
CA PRO A 42 7.43 18.80 10.87
C PRO A 42 7.38 18.53 12.38
N ALA A 43 7.66 19.56 13.18
CA ALA A 43 7.75 19.46 14.64
C ALA A 43 8.68 18.33 15.15
N GLY A 44 9.73 17.99 14.38
CA GLY A 44 10.68 16.93 14.73
C GLY A 44 10.22 15.51 14.39
N LEU A 45 9.02 15.33 13.82
CA LEU A 45 8.54 14.02 13.40
C LEU A 45 9.06 13.68 12.00
N ALA A 46 9.79 12.57 11.86
CA ALA A 46 10.26 12.09 10.56
C ALA A 46 9.10 11.59 9.70
N LEU A 47 8.67 12.39 8.72
CA LEU A 47 7.67 12.01 7.74
C LEU A 47 8.32 11.97 6.36
N GLY A 48 7.97 11.00 5.53
CA GLY A 48 8.64 10.87 4.24
C GLY A 48 7.98 9.93 3.27
N THR A 49 8.48 9.95 2.04
CA THR A 49 8.07 9.01 0.99
C THR A 49 8.28 7.54 1.37
N PRO A 50 9.26 7.14 2.21
CA PRO A 50 9.37 5.76 2.68
C PRO A 50 8.16 5.30 3.51
N LEU A 51 7.60 6.16 4.37
CA LEU A 51 6.39 5.80 5.13
C LEU A 51 5.16 5.64 4.22
N LEU A 52 5.06 6.46 3.18
CA LEU A 52 3.99 6.32 2.18
C LEU A 52 4.14 5.02 1.39
N PHE A 53 5.38 4.65 1.06
CA PHE A 53 5.69 3.37 0.41
C PHE A 53 5.30 2.19 1.31
N ASP A 54 5.67 2.21 2.59
CA ASP A 54 5.32 1.17 3.56
C ASP A 54 3.80 1.01 3.72
N LEU A 55 3.06 2.13 3.75
CA LEU A 55 1.60 2.10 3.75
C LEU A 55 1.04 1.42 2.50
N GLY A 56 1.57 1.73 1.33
CA GLY A 56 1.19 1.09 0.07
C GLY A 56 1.45 -0.42 0.08
N VAL A 57 2.63 -0.84 0.54
CA VAL A 57 2.98 -2.27 0.68
C VAL A 57 2.06 -2.96 1.70
N PHE A 58 1.80 -2.33 2.84
CA PHE A 58 0.89 -2.87 3.86
C PHE A 58 -0.51 -3.14 3.29
N LEU A 59 -1.10 -2.17 2.60
CA LEU A 59 -2.42 -2.33 1.95
C LEU A 59 -2.39 -3.41 0.88
N THR A 60 -1.29 -3.50 0.12
CA THR A 60 -1.10 -4.52 -0.93
C THR A 60 -1.12 -5.93 -0.32
N VAL A 61 -0.30 -6.15 0.70
CA VAL A 61 -0.17 -7.44 1.40
C VAL A 61 -1.48 -7.79 2.09
N LEU A 62 -2.10 -6.85 2.79
CA LEU A 62 -3.37 -7.08 3.47
C LEU A 62 -4.48 -7.45 2.46
N GLY A 63 -4.56 -6.74 1.35
CA GLY A 63 -5.50 -7.05 0.27
C GLY A 63 -5.27 -8.44 -0.33
N ALA A 64 -4.01 -8.80 -0.58
CA ALA A 64 -3.64 -10.13 -1.08
C ALA A 64 -4.01 -11.26 -0.12
N VAL A 65 -3.65 -11.11 1.16
CA VAL A 65 -3.94 -12.11 2.20
C VAL A 65 -5.45 -12.28 2.36
N LEU A 66 -6.21 -11.18 2.46
CA LEU A 66 -7.67 -11.25 2.54
C LEU A 66 -8.30 -11.86 1.29
N HIS A 67 -7.77 -11.57 0.10
CA HIS A 67 -8.27 -12.14 -1.15
C HIS A 67 -8.12 -13.66 -1.18
N VAL A 68 -6.93 -14.17 -0.80
CA VAL A 68 -6.66 -15.60 -0.72
C VAL A 68 -7.50 -16.25 0.36
N LEU A 69 -7.49 -15.69 1.58
CA LEU A 69 -8.18 -16.27 2.74
C LEU A 69 -9.68 -16.41 2.48
N LEU A 70 -10.33 -15.37 1.94
CA LEU A 70 -11.75 -15.43 1.61
C LEU A 70 -12.04 -16.41 0.46
N GLY A 71 -11.15 -16.50 -0.53
CA GLY A 71 -11.30 -17.47 -1.61
C GLY A 71 -11.09 -18.93 -1.18
N VAL A 72 -10.39 -19.17 -0.08
CA VAL A 72 -10.28 -20.50 0.56
C VAL A 72 -11.53 -20.79 1.37
N LEU A 73 -11.95 -19.87 2.25
CA LEU A 73 -13.17 -19.99 3.05
C LEU A 73 -14.41 -20.27 2.18
N GLU A 74 -14.56 -19.55 1.06
CA GLU A 74 -15.65 -19.76 0.10
C GLU A 74 -15.65 -21.15 -0.58
N ARG A 75 -14.56 -21.92 -0.45
CA ARG A 75 -14.45 -23.30 -0.98
C ARG A 75 -14.61 -24.38 0.09
N GLU A 76 -14.44 -24.02 1.35
CA GLU A 76 -14.64 -24.93 2.48
C GLU A 76 -16.11 -24.99 2.92
N ASP A 77 -16.90 -23.95 2.59
CA ASP A 77 -18.37 -23.91 2.68
C ASP A 77 -19.04 -24.54 1.43
#